data_AF-A0A534A023-F1
#
_entry.id   AF-A0A534A023-F1
#
_cell.length_a   1.000
_cell.length_b   1.000
_cell.length_c   1.000
_cell.angle_alpha   90.00
_cell.angle_beta   90.00
_cell.angle_gamma   90.00
#
_symmetry.space_group_name_H-M   'P 1'
#
loop_
_entity.id
_entity.type
_entity.pdbx_description
1 polymer ?
#
loop_
_entity_poly.entity_id
_entity_poly.type
_entity_poly.pdbx_seq_one_letter_code
_entity_poly.pdbx_strand_id
1 'polypeptide(L)'
;MKNAKLENKATRRDSILWIMIGVILLLSIYANNYFSHQAIAIRLIGWIIGAIVLASLFFYTVLGRRFLAFAQASRAELRKVVWPTREETVRTTLIVMAMVVVAGLFLWGIDTLLLWAVAFLTA
;
A
#
# COMPACT_ATOMS: atom_id res chain seq x y z
N MET A 1 3.51 2.07 -39.87
CA MET A 1 2.27 2.87 -39.60
C MET A 1 1.14 2.12 -38.87
N LYS A 2 1.34 0.89 -38.35
CA LYS A 2 0.27 0.13 -37.63
C LYS A 2 0.20 0.42 -36.11
N ASN A 3 1.27 0.99 -35.53
CA ASN A 3 1.41 1.17 -34.07
C ASN A 3 0.64 2.38 -33.53
N ALA A 4 0.48 3.46 -34.31
CA ALA A 4 -0.27 4.65 -33.89
C ALA A 4 -1.79 4.42 -33.75
N LYS A 5 -2.35 3.39 -34.42
CA LYS A 5 -3.78 3.06 -34.32
C LYS A 5 -4.13 2.24 -33.07
N LEU A 6 -3.15 1.59 -32.43
CA LEU A 6 -3.35 0.79 -31.22
C LEU A 6 -3.27 1.65 -29.94
N GLU A 7 -2.45 2.70 -29.95
CA GLU A 7 -2.31 3.64 -28.83
C GLU A 7 -3.54 4.57 -28.71
N ASN A 8 -4.05 5.07 -29.84
CA ASN A 8 -5.17 6.01 -29.89
C ASN A 8 -6.53 5.37 -29.51
N LYS A 9 -6.66 4.04 -29.55
CA LYS A 9 -7.89 3.32 -29.17
C LYS A 9 -8.02 3.10 -27.66
N ALA A 10 -6.91 3.14 -26.91
CA ALA A 10 -6.90 3.01 -25.45
C ALA A 10 -7.28 4.32 -24.74
N THR A 11 -7.02 5.48 -25.37
CA THR A 11 -7.15 6.79 -24.72
C THR A 11 -8.59 7.32 -24.70
N ARG A 12 -9.37 7.16 -25.79
CA ARG A 12 -10.71 7.76 -25.88
C ARG A 12 -11.75 7.04 -25.03
N ARG A 13 -11.71 5.70 -25.03
CA ARG A 13 -12.68 4.87 -24.29
C ARG A 13 -12.43 4.93 -22.78
N ASP A 14 -11.18 4.93 -22.35
CA ASP A 14 -10.83 5.05 -20.93
C ASP A 14 -11.24 6.43 -20.40
N SER A 15 -10.97 7.51 -21.15
CA SER A 15 -11.42 8.87 -20.80
C SER A 15 -12.94 8.99 -20.66
N ILE A 16 -13.72 8.33 -21.52
CA ILE A 16 -15.19 8.29 -21.41
C ILE A 16 -15.63 7.55 -20.13
N LEU A 17 -14.95 6.45 -19.77
CA LEU A 17 -15.25 5.71 -18.54
C LEU A 17 -14.94 6.55 -17.29
N TRP A 18 -13.83 7.30 -17.29
CA TRP A 18 -13.46 8.21 -16.20
C TRP A 18 -14.45 9.37 -16.05
N ILE A 19 -14.94 9.94 -17.16
CA ILE A 19 -15.98 10.97 -17.13
C ILE A 19 -17.29 10.40 -16.55
N MET A 20 -17.68 9.19 -16.96
CA MET A 20 -18.89 8.54 -16.46
C MET A 20 -18.80 8.24 -14.95
N ILE A 21 -17.63 7.80 -14.47
CA ILE A 21 -17.32 7.65 -13.04
C ILE A 21 -17.52 8.97 -12.28
N GLY A 22 -16.96 10.07 -12.82
CA GLY A 22 -17.10 11.40 -12.21
C GLY A 22 -18.55 11.87 -12.14
N VAL A 23 -19.33 11.64 -13.20
CA VAL A 23 -20.76 11.99 -13.26
C VAL A 23 -21.57 11.19 -12.23
N ILE A 24 -21.31 9.88 -12.10
CA ILE A 24 -22.00 9.01 -11.13
C ILE A 24 -21.66 9.41 -9.68
N LEU A 25 -20.41 9.79 -9.41
CA LEU A 25 -20.01 10.31 -8.10
C LEU A 25 -20.71 11.62 -7.77
N LEU A 26 -20.75 12.56 -8.72
CA LEU A 26 -21.42 13.85 -8.54
C LEU A 26 -22.94 13.66 -8.31
N LEU A 27 -23.58 12.76 -9.05
CA LEU A 27 -24.98 12.37 -8.83
C LEU A 27 -25.20 11.76 -7.44
N SER A 28 -24.29 10.90 -6.98
CA SER A 28 -24.37 10.28 -5.64
C SER A 28 -24.22 11.29 -4.52
N ILE A 29 -23.29 12.26 -4.68
CA ILE A 29 -23.09 13.37 -3.73
C ILE A 29 -24.31 14.30 -3.73
N TYR A 30 -24.86 14.62 -4.90
CA TYR A 30 -26.04 15.47 -5.04
C TYR A 30 -27.28 14.82 -4.42
N ALA A 31 -27.51 13.52 -4.67
CA ALA A 31 -28.57 12.76 -4.04
C ALA A 31 -28.46 12.75 -2.51
N ASN A 32 -27.23 12.71 -1.98
CA ASN A 32 -26.99 12.79 -0.53
C ASN A 32 -27.32 14.17 0.06
N ASN A 33 -27.15 15.26 -0.69
CA ASN A 33 -27.44 16.60 -0.20
C ASN A 33 -28.94 16.90 -0.14
N TYR A 34 -29.70 16.43 -1.14
CA TYR A 34 -31.15 16.64 -1.23
C TYR A 34 -31.95 15.87 -0.17
N PHE A 35 -31.49 14.68 0.23
CA PHE A 35 -32.14 13.83 1.24
C PHE A 35 -31.64 14.06 2.67
N SER A 36 -31.17 15.26 3.00
CA SER A 36 -30.64 15.60 4.34
C SER A 36 -31.67 15.56 5.49
N HIS A 37 -32.97 15.44 5.16
CA HIS A 37 -34.08 15.44 6.12
C HIS A 37 -34.78 14.08 6.31
N GLN A 38 -34.27 12.97 5.74
CA GLN A 38 -34.87 11.63 5.88
C GLN A 38 -33.87 10.54 6.33
N ALA A 39 -34.43 9.39 6.73
CA ALA A 39 -33.78 8.28 7.44
C ALA A 39 -32.42 7.83 6.87
N ILE A 40 -31.50 7.50 7.79
CA ILE A 40 -30.12 7.06 7.53
C ILE A 40 -29.99 5.89 6.53
N ALA A 41 -31.04 5.07 6.40
CA ALA A 41 -31.08 3.88 5.56
C ALA A 41 -30.96 4.19 4.06
N ILE A 42 -31.64 5.23 3.57
CA ILE A 42 -31.62 5.61 2.15
C ILE A 42 -30.24 6.14 1.75
N ARG A 43 -29.57 6.83 2.68
CA ARG A 43 -28.20 7.30 2.51
C ARG A 43 -27.25 6.12 2.33
N LEU A 44 -27.25 5.15 3.24
CA LEU A 44 -26.33 4.01 3.20
C LEU A 44 -26.46 3.21 1.88
N ILE A 45 -27.69 3.01 1.41
CA ILE A 45 -27.96 2.31 0.14
C ILE A 45 -27.40 3.10 -1.05
N GLY A 46 -27.54 4.42 -1.07
CA GLY A 46 -26.94 5.28 -2.11
C GLY A 46 -25.41 5.18 -2.15
N TRP A 47 -24.76 5.16 -0.99
CA TRP A 47 -23.30 4.97 -0.89
C TRP A 47 -22.86 3.58 -1.37
N ILE A 48 -23.61 2.53 -1.01
CA ILE A 48 -23.32 1.14 -1.42
C ILE A 48 -23.48 0.97 -2.93
N ILE A 49 -24.58 1.48 -3.52
CA ILE A 49 -24.82 1.39 -4.97
C ILE A 49 -23.76 2.16 -5.74
N GLY A 50 -23.43 3.39 -5.30
CA GLY A 50 -22.35 4.18 -5.89
C GLY A 50 -21.01 3.45 -5.85
N ALA A 51 -20.64 2.88 -4.70
CA ALA A 51 -19.41 2.12 -4.52
C ALA A 51 -19.36 0.87 -5.42
N ILE A 52 -20.46 0.13 -5.53
CA ILE A 52 -20.56 -1.06 -6.38
C ILE A 52 -20.39 -0.67 -7.86
N VAL A 53 -21.09 0.37 -8.32
CA VAL A 53 -21.00 0.82 -9.72
C VAL A 53 -19.59 1.30 -10.05
N LEU A 54 -18.96 2.05 -9.14
CA LEU A 54 -17.58 2.51 -9.30
C LEU A 54 -16.58 1.36 -9.32
N ALA A 55 -16.74 0.38 -8.43
CA ALA A 55 -15.90 -0.81 -8.41
C ALA A 55 -16.06 -1.62 -9.69
N SER A 56 -17.29 -1.84 -10.16
CA SER A 56 -17.56 -2.53 -11.43
C SER A 56 -16.93 -1.79 -12.61
N LEU A 57 -17.10 -0.47 -12.70
CA LEU A 57 -16.48 0.34 -13.76
C LEU A 57 -14.95 0.29 -13.70
N PHE A 58 -14.37 0.34 -12.50
CA PHE A 58 -12.93 0.22 -12.28
C PHE A 58 -12.38 -1.11 -12.82
N PHE A 59 -13.05 -2.25 -12.59
CA PHE A 59 -12.64 -3.54 -13.16
C PHE A 59 -12.67 -3.58 -14.69
N TYR A 60 -13.55 -2.81 -15.33
CA TYR A 60 -13.63 -2.74 -16.80
C TYR A 60 -12.60 -1.81 -17.45
N THR A 61 -11.95 -0.92 -16.68
CA THR A 61 -10.89 -0.01 -17.19
C THR A 61 -9.64 -0.75 -17.63
N VAL A 62 -8.83 -0.09 -18.47
CA VAL A 62 -7.52 -0.63 -18.90
C VAL A 62 -6.58 -0.81 -17.69
N LEU A 63 -6.71 0.04 -16.68
CA LEU A 63 -5.95 -0.04 -15.42
C LEU A 63 -6.31 -1.30 -14.60
N GLY A 64 -7.60 -1.63 -14.48
CA GLY A 64 -8.04 -2.83 -13.74
C GLY A 64 -7.51 -4.13 -14.34
N ARG A 65 -7.54 -4.26 -15.67
CA ARG A 65 -6.95 -5.44 -16.36
C ARG A 65 -5.43 -5.50 -16.22
N ARG A 66 -4.74 -4.36 -16.29
CA ARG A 66 -3.28 -4.29 -16.06
C ARG A 66 -2.92 -4.68 -14.63
N PHE A 67 -3.71 -4.25 -13.65
CA PHE A 67 -3.53 -4.61 -12.25
C PHE A 67 -3.72 -6.12 -12.02
N LEU A 68 -4.74 -6.73 -12.63
CA LEU A 68 -4.95 -8.18 -12.54
C LEU A 68 -3.81 -8.96 -13.20
N ALA A 69 -3.36 -8.54 -14.38
CA ALA A 69 -2.21 -9.16 -15.06
C ALA A 69 -0.91 -9.00 -14.24
N PHE A 70 -0.69 -7.82 -13.66
CA PHE A 70 0.43 -7.55 -12.76
C PHE A 70 0.36 -8.41 -11.50
N ALA A 71 -0.79 -8.52 -10.85
CA ALA A 71 -0.97 -9.36 -9.67
C ALA A 71 -0.70 -10.84 -9.98
N GLN A 72 -1.13 -11.35 -11.14
CA GLN A 72 -0.81 -12.70 -11.59
C GLN A 72 0.70 -12.88 -11.81
N ALA A 73 1.36 -11.91 -12.45
CA ALA A 73 2.80 -11.92 -12.67
C ALA A 73 3.59 -11.84 -11.35
N SER A 74 3.20 -10.97 -10.41
CA SER A 74 3.79 -10.87 -9.07
C SER A 74 3.63 -12.16 -8.28
N ARG A 75 2.48 -12.85 -8.36
CA ARG A 75 2.32 -14.18 -7.74
C ARG A 75 3.26 -15.22 -8.34
N ALA A 76 3.52 -15.16 -9.64
CA ALA A 76 4.48 -16.05 -10.29
C ALA A 76 5.93 -15.73 -9.84
N GLU A 77 6.27 -14.47 -9.63
CA GLU A 77 7.59 -14.05 -9.14
C GLU A 77 7.80 -14.36 -7.66
N LEU A 78 6.78 -14.18 -6.83
CA LEU A 78 6.81 -14.55 -5.41
C LEU A 78 7.06 -16.04 -5.20
N ARG A 79 6.68 -16.90 -6.16
CA ARG A 79 7.01 -18.33 -6.13
C ARG A 79 8.48 -18.62 -6.43
N LYS A 80 9.19 -17.69 -7.08
CA LYS A 80 10.65 -17.79 -7.31
C LYS A 80 11.45 -17.31 -6.11
N VAL A 81 10.81 -16.65 -5.14
CA VAL A 81 11.46 -16.28 -3.88
C VAL A 81 11.70 -17.56 -3.10
N VAL A 82 12.94 -18.05 -3.19
CA VAL A 82 13.43 -19.11 -2.31
C VAL A 82 13.59 -18.46 -0.95
N TRP A 83 12.67 -18.76 -0.04
CA TRP A 83 12.80 -18.31 1.33
C TRP A 83 14.01 -18.99 1.95
N PRO A 84 14.88 -18.22 2.62
CA PRO A 84 16.10 -18.74 3.22
C PRO A 84 15.75 -19.85 4.21
N THR A 85 16.63 -20.84 4.31
CA THR A 85 16.42 -21.94 5.24
C THR A 85 16.52 -21.44 6.69
N ARG A 86 15.91 -22.15 7.64
CA ARG A 86 15.97 -21.77 9.06
C ARG A 86 17.41 -21.68 9.56
N GLU A 87 18.30 -22.51 9.05
CA GLU A 87 19.71 -22.53 9.45
C GLU A 87 20.48 -21.29 8.99
N GLU A 88 20.25 -20.82 7.76
CA GLU A 88 20.87 -19.60 7.23
C GLU A 88 20.36 -18.35 7.98
N THR A 89 19.07 -18.33 8.29
CA THR A 89 18.44 -17.25 9.06
C THR A 89 19.02 -17.20 10.47
N VAL A 90 19.13 -18.35 11.15
CA VAL A 90 19.68 -18.41 12.51
C VAL A 90 21.16 -18.00 12.51
N ARG A 91 21.97 -18.48 11.57
CA ARG A 91 23.40 -18.13 11.48
C ARG A 91 23.60 -16.62 11.33
N THR A 92 22.84 -15.98 10.44
CA THR A 92 22.94 -14.52 10.22
C THR A 92 22.45 -13.74 11.45
N THR A 93 21.33 -14.14 12.07
CA THR A 93 20.88 -13.49 13.31
C THR A 93 21.85 -13.66 14.48
N LEU A 94 22.53 -14.81 14.61
CA LEU A 94 23.50 -15.05 15.67
C LEU A 94 24.74 -14.15 15.53
N ILE A 95 25.21 -13.93 14.30
CA ILE A 95 26.31 -12.98 14.01
C ILE A 95 25.89 -11.56 14.41
N VAL A 96 24.69 -11.12 14.02
CA VAL A 96 24.17 -9.79 14.39
C VAL A 96 24.01 -9.67 15.90
N MET A 97 23.50 -10.72 16.56
CA MET A 97 23.31 -10.72 18.02
C MET A 97 24.64 -10.63 18.77
N ALA A 98 25.68 -11.33 18.30
CA ALA A 98 27.03 -11.21 18.84
C ALA A 98 27.58 -9.78 18.69
N MET A 99 27.39 -9.16 17.52
CA MET A 99 27.80 -7.77 17.28
C MET A 99 27.09 -6.79 18.22
N VAL A 100 25.79 -6.96 18.44
CA VAL A 100 24.99 -6.11 19.35
C VAL A 100 25.46 -6.27 20.80
N VAL A 101 25.77 -7.49 21.25
CA VAL A 101 26.31 -7.74 22.60
C VAL A 101 27.66 -7.05 22.78
N VAL A 102 28.56 -7.16 21.81
CA VAL A 102 29.87 -6.50 21.86
C VAL A 102 29.72 -4.98 21.90
N ALA A 103 28.88 -4.41 21.04
CA ALA A 103 28.61 -2.98 21.02
C ALA A 103 27.98 -2.49 22.34
N GLY A 104 27.03 -3.25 22.89
CA GLY A 104 26.38 -2.94 24.16
C GLY A 104 27.35 -2.97 25.34
N LEU A 105 28.24 -3.97 25.40
CA LEU A 105 29.29 -4.05 26.43
C LEU A 105 30.29 -2.90 26.32
N PHE A 106 30.66 -2.52 25.09
CA PHE A 106 31.58 -1.41 24.84
C PHE A 106 30.99 -0.08 25.32
N LEU A 107 29.74 0.21 24.95
CA LEU A 107 29.04 1.41 25.41
C LEU A 107 28.89 1.41 26.93
N TRP A 108 28.44 0.30 27.53
CA TRP A 108 28.32 0.17 28.99
C TRP A 108 29.65 0.40 29.73
N GLY A 109 30.76 -0.09 29.18
CA GLY A 109 32.09 0.17 29.73
C GLY A 109 32.49 1.65 29.70
N ILE A 110 32.15 2.36 28.62
CA ILE A 110 32.39 3.80 28.53
C ILE A 110 31.47 4.56 29.48
N ASP A 111 30.18 4.23 29.53
CA ASP A 111 29.21 4.89 30.41
C ASP A 111 29.60 4.77 31.88
N THR A 112 30.02 3.59 32.32
CA THR A 112 30.50 3.37 33.70
C THR A 112 31.77 4.15 34.01
N LEU A 113 32.72 4.22 33.07
CA LEU A 113 33.96 4.99 33.23
C LEU A 113 33.68 6.50 33.30
N LEU A 114 32.78 7.00 32.42
CA LEU A 114 32.34 8.40 32.43
C LEU A 114 31.64 8.75 33.74
N LEU A 115 30.74 7.90 34.23
CA LEU A 115 30.06 8.09 35.53
C LEU A 115 31.07 8.20 36.66
N TRP A 116 32.10 7.35 36.67
CA TRP A 116 33.14 7.38 37.69
C TRP A 116 33.99 8.65 37.61
N ALA A 117 34.35 9.08 36.40
CA ALA A 117 35.09 10.32 36.17
C ALA A 117 34.31 11.57 36.61
N VAL A 118 33.01 11.64 36.31
CA VAL A 118 32.14 12.75 36.74
C VAL A 118 31.96 12.76 38.26
N ALA A 119 31.80 11.58 38.88
CA ALA A 119 31.71 11.45 40.33
C ALA A 119 32.99 11.94 41.03
N PHE A 120 34.17 11.60 40.50
CA PHE A 120 35.45 12.08 41.02
C PHE A 120 35.64 13.60 40.84
N LEU A 121 35.11 14.19 39.78
CA LEU A 121 35.23 15.64 39.54
C LEU A 121 34.26 16.49 40.37
N THR A 122 33.12 15.90 40.76
CA THR A 122 32.05 16.60 41.48
C THR A 122 32.11 16.36 42.99
N ALA A 123 32.75 15.26 43.44
CA ALA A 123 33.05 14.97 44.84
C ALA A 123 34.31 15.69 45.31
#